data_AF-A0A1G9JW83-F1
#
_entry.id   AF-A0A1G9JW83-F1
#
_cell.length_a   1.000
_cell.length_b   1.000
_cell.length_c   1.000
_cell.angle_alpha   90.00
_cell.angle_beta   90.00
_cell.angle_gamma   90.00
#
_symmetry.space_group_name_H-M   'P 1'
#
loop_
_entity.id
_entity.type
_entity.pdbx_description
1 polymer ?
#
loop_
_entity_poly.entity_id
_entity_poly.type
_entity_poly.pdbx_seq_one_letter_code
_entity_poly.pdbx_strand_id
1 'polypeptide(L)'
;MDAIGNGVWRVGSTHRTVNICPEKTWFFTRGHPMKRQKRDRFQRAYVHGYKAGITGRSRDDCPSQDVNLREYWMSGWREGRGDQWSGMTGVSGIHKNPMVI
;
A
#
# COMPACT_ATOMS: atom_id res chain seq x y z
N MET A 1 23.37 -61.87 18.50
CA MET A 1 23.84 -61.85 19.88
C MET A 1 24.27 -60.41 20.17
N ASP A 2 23.53 -59.52 20.81
CA ASP A 2 22.25 -59.58 21.53
C ASP A 2 21.63 -58.17 21.57
N ALA A 3 20.31 -58.13 21.73
CA ALA A 3 19.51 -56.92 21.88
C ALA A 3 19.69 -56.28 23.27
N ILE A 4 19.80 -54.96 23.32
CA ILE A 4 19.46 -54.18 24.52
C ILE A 4 18.58 -53.01 24.07
N GLY A 5 17.38 -52.97 24.62
CA GLY A 5 16.29 -52.10 24.22
C GLY A 5 16.35 -50.69 24.76
N ASN A 6 15.39 -49.93 24.24
CA ASN A 6 14.83 -48.68 24.76
C ASN A 6 15.79 -47.48 24.81
N GLY A 7 15.87 -46.80 23.66
CA GLY A 7 16.51 -45.50 23.50
C GLY A 7 15.83 -44.41 24.32
N VAL A 8 16.20 -44.30 25.58
CA VAL A 8 15.88 -43.17 26.45
C VAL A 8 17.04 -42.17 26.39
N TRP A 9 16.80 -41.01 25.78
CA TRP A 9 17.68 -39.85 25.92
C TRP A 9 17.21 -38.99 27.10
N ARG A 10 18.17 -38.64 27.96
CA ARG A 10 17.99 -37.90 29.22
C ARG A 10 17.61 -36.43 28.94
N VAL A 11 16.58 -35.95 29.63
CA VAL A 11 15.96 -34.62 29.53
C VAL A 11 16.88 -33.51 30.02
N GLY A 12 17.16 -32.53 29.15
CA GLY A 12 17.64 -31.20 29.50
C GLY A 12 16.46 -30.23 29.63
N SER A 13 16.35 -29.59 30.79
CA SER A 13 15.32 -28.62 31.17
C SER A 13 15.21 -27.42 30.23
N THR A 14 14.16 -27.40 29.42
CA THR A 14 13.18 -26.31 29.23
C THR A 14 12.23 -26.75 28.11
N HIS A 15 10.94 -26.80 28.39
CA HIS A 15 9.92 -27.28 27.44
C HIS A 15 10.03 -26.58 26.09
N ARG A 16 10.40 -27.34 25.06
CA ARG A 16 10.29 -26.91 23.66
C ARG A 16 9.84 -28.09 22.80
N THR A 17 8.57 -28.45 22.90
CA THR A 17 7.89 -29.24 21.86
C THR A 17 7.43 -28.28 20.78
N VAL A 18 8.32 -27.98 19.83
CA VAL A 18 7.90 -27.52 18.50
C VAL A 18 8.13 -28.68 17.55
N ASN A 19 7.04 -29.34 17.18
CA ASN A 19 7.04 -30.34 16.14
C ASN A 19 7.55 -29.70 14.85
N ILE A 20 8.69 -30.17 14.36
CA ILE A 20 9.17 -29.94 13.01
C ILE A 20 8.23 -30.76 12.11
N CYS A 21 7.22 -30.12 11.54
CA CYS A 21 6.48 -30.67 10.41
C CYS A 21 7.32 -30.45 9.14
N PRO A 22 7.81 -31.49 8.46
CA PRO A 22 8.29 -31.37 7.10
C PRO A 22 7.07 -31.26 6.19
N GLU A 23 7.20 -30.53 5.09
CA GLU A 23 6.27 -30.61 3.95
C GLU A 23 4.89 -29.96 4.16
N LYS A 24 4.85 -28.64 4.30
CA LYS A 24 3.69 -27.84 3.86
C LYS A 24 4.20 -26.66 3.06
N THR A 25 4.09 -26.82 1.75
CA THR A 25 4.13 -25.76 0.75
C THR A 25 3.58 -24.46 1.32
N TRP A 26 4.27 -23.36 1.08
CA TRP A 26 3.72 -22.03 1.23
C TRP A 26 2.29 -22.05 0.72
N PHE A 27 1.32 -21.97 1.63
CA PHE A 27 -0.04 -21.62 1.26
C PHE A 27 0.02 -20.15 0.86
N PHE A 28 0.54 -19.90 -0.34
CA PHE A 28 0.22 -18.72 -1.10
C PHE A 28 -1.25 -18.90 -1.44
N THR A 29 -2.11 -18.39 -0.57
CA THR A 29 -3.49 -18.14 -0.94
C THR A 29 -3.40 -17.29 -2.21
N ARG A 30 -3.64 -17.93 -3.37
CA ARG A 30 -4.05 -17.22 -4.56
C ARG A 30 -5.40 -16.61 -4.18
N GLY A 31 -5.35 -15.45 -3.54
CA GLY A 31 -6.51 -14.60 -3.45
C GLY A 31 -7.01 -14.45 -4.87
N HIS A 32 -8.27 -14.80 -5.08
CA HIS A 32 -9.05 -14.28 -6.21
C HIS A 32 -8.58 -12.83 -6.43
N PRO A 33 -8.37 -12.36 -7.67
CA PRO A 33 -7.96 -10.99 -7.88
C PRO A 33 -8.90 -10.14 -7.02
N MET A 34 -8.36 -9.45 -6.01
CA MET A 34 -9.15 -8.46 -5.30
C MET A 34 -9.76 -7.65 -6.42
N LYS A 35 -11.09 -7.70 -6.54
CA LYS A 35 -11.84 -6.83 -7.45
C LYS A 35 -11.64 -5.43 -6.88
N ARG A 36 -10.43 -4.90 -7.05
CA ARG A 36 -10.10 -3.53 -6.83
C ARG A 36 -10.80 -2.85 -7.96
N GLN A 37 -12.04 -2.45 -7.68
CA GLN A 37 -12.83 -1.61 -8.56
C GLN A 37 -11.88 -0.52 -9.04
N LYS A 38 -11.70 -0.46 -10.35
CA LYS A 38 -10.73 0.43 -10.97
C LYS A 38 -11.22 1.83 -10.65
N ARG A 39 -10.58 2.48 -9.66
CA ARG A 39 -10.86 3.86 -9.26
C ARG A 39 -11.03 4.71 -10.51
N ASP A 40 -12.14 5.44 -10.58
CA ASP A 40 -12.58 6.17 -11.77
C ASP A 40 -11.46 7.03 -12.36
N ARG A 41 -11.40 7.09 -13.69
CA ARG A 41 -10.33 7.81 -14.40
C ARG A 41 -10.27 9.29 -13.95
N PHE A 42 -11.44 9.91 -13.74
CA PHE A 42 -11.58 11.29 -13.25
C PHE A 42 -11.05 11.47 -11.84
N GLN A 43 -11.42 10.58 -10.91
CA GLN A 43 -10.91 10.62 -9.53
C GLN A 43 -9.39 10.45 -9.49
N ARG A 44 -8.84 9.58 -10.35
CA ARG A 44 -7.38 9.45 -10.48
C ARG A 44 -6.75 10.73 -10.98
N ALA A 45 -7.33 11.37 -12.00
CA ALA A 45 -6.80 12.62 -12.54
C ALA A 45 -6.79 13.74 -11.48
N TYR A 46 -7.88 13.88 -10.73
CA TYR A 46 -7.98 14.79 -9.59
C TYR A 46 -6.88 14.55 -8.55
N VAL A 47 -6.74 13.31 -8.11
CA VAL A 47 -5.73 12.89 -7.12
C VAL A 47 -4.30 13.19 -7.60
N HIS A 48 -4.01 12.91 -8.87
CA HIS A 48 -2.71 13.23 -9.48
C HIS A 48 -2.46 14.74 -9.56
N GLY A 49 -3.49 15.52 -9.87
CA GLY A 49 -3.44 16.98 -9.89
C GLY A 49 -3.14 17.54 -8.50
N TYR A 50 -3.87 17.09 -7.48
CA TYR A 50 -3.64 17.46 -6.09
C TYR A 50 -2.22 17.16 -5.64
N LYS A 51 -1.72 15.95 -5.94
CA LYS A 51 -0.33 15.58 -5.67
C LYS A 51 0.67 16.52 -6.36
N ALA A 52 0.41 16.91 -7.61
CA ALA A 52 1.27 17.85 -8.33
C ALA A 52 1.24 19.26 -7.70
N GLY A 53 0.07 19.72 -7.25
CA GLY A 53 -0.09 21.01 -6.55
C GLY A 53 0.69 21.06 -5.23
N ILE A 54 0.55 20.04 -4.38
CA ILE A 54 1.25 19.99 -3.07
C ILE A 54 2.77 19.86 -3.21
N THR A 55 3.24 19.15 -4.24
CA THR A 55 4.67 18.94 -4.49
C THR A 55 5.34 20.15 -5.15
N GLY A 56 4.56 21.15 -5.52
CA GLY A 56 5.11 22.37 -6.08
C GLY A 56 5.21 22.39 -7.61
N ARG A 57 4.73 21.34 -8.31
CA ARG A 57 4.91 21.19 -9.77
C ARG A 57 4.02 22.13 -10.58
N SER A 58 4.42 22.40 -11.82
CA SER A 58 3.71 23.29 -12.75
C SER A 58 2.38 22.69 -13.21
N ARG A 59 1.46 23.56 -13.67
CA ARG A 59 0.15 23.14 -14.22
C ARG A 59 0.27 22.41 -15.56
N ASP A 60 1.36 22.65 -16.27
CA ASP A 60 1.59 22.13 -17.61
C ASP A 60 2.14 20.69 -17.60
N ASP A 61 2.54 20.18 -16.43
CA ASP A 61 2.94 18.78 -16.19
C ASP A 61 1.73 17.80 -16.24
N CYS A 62 0.58 18.27 -16.71
CA CYS A 62 -0.63 17.47 -16.84
C CYS A 62 -0.46 16.42 -17.96
N PRO A 63 -0.47 15.10 -17.65
CA PRO A 63 -0.22 14.06 -18.66
C PRO A 63 -1.45 13.76 -19.53
N SER A 64 -2.60 14.38 -19.28
CA SER A 64 -3.86 14.05 -19.96
C SER A 64 -4.14 14.98 -21.14
N GLN A 65 -4.32 14.41 -22.32
CA GLN A 65 -4.77 15.10 -23.54
C GLN A 65 -6.30 15.27 -23.60
N ASP A 66 -7.06 14.49 -22.82
CA ASP A 66 -8.52 14.63 -22.69
C ASP A 66 -8.87 15.91 -21.91
N VAL A 67 -9.70 16.77 -22.50
CA VAL A 67 -10.15 18.04 -21.90
C VAL A 67 -10.87 17.80 -20.57
N ASN A 68 -11.83 16.88 -20.55
CA ASN A 68 -12.58 16.54 -19.33
C ASN A 68 -11.63 16.06 -18.22
N LEU A 69 -10.63 15.24 -18.57
CA LEU A 69 -9.70 14.70 -17.59
C LEU A 69 -8.74 15.77 -17.06
N ARG A 70 -8.34 16.69 -17.93
CA ARG A 70 -7.53 17.85 -17.59
C ARG A 70 -8.26 18.80 -16.65
N GLU A 71 -9.56 19.00 -16.81
CA GLU A 71 -10.35 19.82 -15.88
C GLU A 71 -10.31 19.27 -14.45
N TYR A 72 -10.56 17.96 -14.27
CA TYR A 72 -10.46 17.31 -12.96
C TYR A 72 -9.04 17.39 -12.37
N TRP A 73 -8.01 17.21 -13.20
CA TRP A 73 -6.62 17.36 -12.78
C TRP A 73 -6.31 18.80 -12.35
N MET A 74 -6.76 19.80 -13.12
CA MET A 74 -6.55 21.22 -12.82
C MET A 74 -7.26 21.65 -11.55
N SER A 75 -8.45 21.11 -11.26
CA SER A 75 -9.17 21.34 -10.01
C SER A 75 -8.37 20.80 -8.82
N GLY A 76 -7.93 19.54 -8.88
CA GLY A 76 -7.09 18.96 -7.83
C GLY A 76 -5.79 19.75 -7.64
N TRP A 77 -5.13 20.17 -8.71
CA TRP A 77 -3.90 20.97 -8.64
C TRP A 77 -4.12 22.30 -7.92
N ARG A 78 -5.24 23.00 -8.17
CA ARG A 78 -5.56 24.27 -7.50
C ARG A 78 -5.73 24.07 -5.99
N GLU A 79 -6.44 23.01 -5.59
CA GLU A 79 -6.62 22.68 -4.17
C GLU A 79 -5.29 22.34 -3.50
N GLY A 80 -4.50 21.43 -4.11
CA GLY A 80 -3.19 21.07 -3.57
C GLY A 80 -2.20 22.25 -3.51
N ARG A 81 -2.28 23.20 -4.44
CA ARG A 81 -1.47 24.42 -4.43
C ARG A 81 -1.89 25.37 -3.29
N GLY A 82 -3.19 25.51 -3.07
CA GLY A 82 -3.74 26.29 -1.96
C GLY A 82 -3.31 25.73 -0.60
N ASP A 83 -3.40 24.41 -0.44
CA ASP A 83 -2.97 23.73 0.78
C ASP A 83 -1.45 23.83 1.00
N GLN A 84 -0.67 23.81 -0.09
CA GLN A 84 0.77 24.05 -0.05
C GLN A 84 1.11 25.47 0.42
N TRP A 85 0.39 26.49 -0.05
CA TRP A 85 0.55 27.87 0.42
C TRP A 85 0.07 28.05 1.87
N SER A 86 -0.95 27.30 2.29
CA SER A 86 -1.42 27.29 3.67
C SER A 86 -0.49 26.54 4.63
N GLY A 87 0.60 25.92 4.15
CA GLY A 87 1.54 25.16 4.97
C GLY A 87 1.04 23.76 5.38
N MET A 88 -0.06 23.28 4.79
CA MET A 88 -0.59 21.93 5.00
C MET A 88 0.15 20.87 4.16
N THR A 89 1.48 20.89 4.19
CA THR A 89 2.33 19.95 3.45
C THR A 89 2.80 18.80 4.34
N GLY A 90 2.79 17.56 3.83
CA GLY A 90 3.28 16.39 4.56
C GLY A 90 2.27 15.84 5.57
N VAL A 91 2.72 15.60 6.81
CA VAL A 91 1.88 14.96 7.85
C VAL A 91 0.70 15.86 8.27
N SER A 92 0.90 17.18 8.29
CA SER A 92 -0.10 18.17 8.68
C SER A 92 -1.28 18.26 7.70
N GLY A 93 -1.13 17.75 6.47
CA GLY A 93 -2.16 17.74 5.43
C GLY A 93 -2.74 16.36 5.12
N ILE A 94 -2.39 15.30 5.88
CA ILE A 94 -2.84 13.92 5.59
C ILE A 94 -4.36 13.83 5.53
N HIS A 95 -5.06 14.53 6.43
CA HIS A 95 -6.52 14.58 6.48
C HIS A 95 -7.21 15.22 5.27
N LYS A 96 -6.46 15.96 4.43
CA LYS A 96 -6.95 16.60 3.21
C LYS A 96 -6.52 15.84 1.96
N ASN A 97 -5.60 14.88 2.10
CA ASN A 97 -5.01 14.20 0.96
C ASN A 97 -5.96 13.15 0.38
N PRO A 98 -6.52 13.35 -0.83
CA PRO A 98 -7.45 12.42 -1.47
C PRO A 98 -6.77 11.11 -1.91
N MET A 99 -5.46 10.96 -1.73
CA MET A 99 -4.72 9.71 -1.95
C MET A 99 -4.87 8.71 -0.78
N VAL A 100 -5.09 9.21 0.43
CA VAL A 100 -4.99 8.43 1.68
C VAL A 100 -6.38 8.14 2.28
N ILE A 101 -7.37 8.99 1.94
CA ILE A 101 -8.79 8.83 2.25
C ILE A 101 -9.50 8.24 1.03
#